data_AF-A0A4D4MCL7-F1
#
_entry.id   AF-A0A4D4MCL7-F1
#
_cell.length_a   1.000
_cell.length_b   1.000
_cell.length_c   1.000
_cell.angle_alpha   90.00
_cell.angle_beta   90.00
_cell.angle_gamma   90.00
#
_symmetry.space_group_name_H-M   'P 1'
#
loop_
_entity.id
_entity.type
_entity.pdbx_description
1 polymer ?
#
loop_
_entity_poly.entity_id
_entity_poly.type
_entity_poly.pdbx_seq_one_letter_code
_entity_poly.pdbx_strand_id
1 'polypeptide(L)'
;MIETSRWQPGGVYDFTEQGLRDAIAAAESPAWSVRAAAGRRLAATRQIEGVADVLHRLLLDAQDTGVTSDTASALLARRDLAGLRAVLAARTVASDQGTADQLAAELDCDPRWATGQDGDELIVQLRTLAADRDPDVRNEALLRLTRLR
;
A
#
# COMPACT_ATOMS: atom_id res chain seq x y z
N MET A 1 51.21 -7.20 12.16
CA MET A 1 50.00 -6.87 12.94
C MET A 1 48.99 -6.38 11.92
N ILE A 2 48.07 -7.24 11.48
CA ILE A 2 47.09 -6.92 10.42
C ILE A 2 45.78 -6.61 11.12
N GLU A 3 45.35 -5.36 11.01
CA GLU A 3 44.09 -4.87 11.56
C GLU A 3 42.94 -5.43 10.71
N THR A 4 42.21 -6.39 11.28
CA THR A 4 41.05 -6.99 10.62
C THR A 4 39.87 -6.04 10.81
N SER A 5 39.51 -5.36 9.72
CA SER A 5 38.35 -4.48 9.66
C SER A 5 37.09 -5.28 10.00
N ARG A 6 36.40 -4.85 11.06
CA ARG A 6 35.19 -5.49 11.59
C ARG A 6 34.01 -5.17 10.67
N TRP A 7 33.62 -6.15 9.86
CA TRP A 7 32.35 -6.12 9.13
C TRP A 7 31.18 -5.88 10.11
N GLN A 8 30.42 -4.81 9.89
CA GLN A 8 29.14 -4.59 10.56
C GLN A 8 28.00 -5.02 9.63
N PRO A 9 27.12 -5.95 10.04
CA PRO A 9 25.98 -6.33 9.22
C PRO A 9 25.02 -5.13 9.12
N GLY A 10 24.57 -4.87 7.89
CA GLY A 10 23.68 -3.77 7.54
C GLY A 10 22.46 -3.73 8.46
N GLY A 11 22.29 -2.58 9.11
CA GLY A 11 21.08 -2.29 9.84
C GLY A 11 19.89 -2.43 8.90
N VAL A 12 18.87 -3.15 9.35
CA VAL A 12 17.50 -2.92 8.91
C VAL A 12 17.28 -1.42 9.16
N TYR A 13 17.39 -0.60 8.11
CA TYR A 13 17.26 0.85 8.27
C TYR A 13 15.81 1.10 8.67
N ASP A 14 15.60 1.21 9.97
CA ASP A 14 14.42 1.83 10.52
C ASP A 14 14.28 3.19 9.84
N PHE A 15 13.08 3.48 9.35
CA PHE A 15 12.82 4.68 8.60
C PHE A 15 13.09 5.86 9.53
N THR A 16 14.18 6.61 9.31
CA THR A 16 14.56 7.67 10.24
C THR A 16 13.43 8.69 10.34
N GLU A 17 13.28 9.33 11.50
CA GLU A 17 12.25 10.35 11.71
C GLU A 17 12.38 11.51 10.68
N GLN A 18 13.61 11.85 10.30
CA GLN A 18 13.86 12.80 9.22
C GLN A 18 13.42 12.23 7.87
N GLY A 19 13.73 10.97 7.57
CA GLY A 19 13.27 10.30 6.36
C GLY A 19 11.73 10.29 6.25
N LEU A 20 11.02 10.13 7.37
CA LEU A 20 9.55 10.23 7.47
C LEU A 20 9.05 11.61 7.09
N ARG A 21 9.62 12.65 7.70
CA ARG A 21 9.30 14.05 7.38
C ARG A 21 9.54 14.36 5.91
N ASP A 22 10.66 13.92 5.35
CA ASP A 22 11.02 14.17 3.96
C ASP A 22 10.05 13.47 3.00
N ALA A 23 9.62 12.25 3.32
CA ALA A 23 8.64 11.52 2.50
C ALA A 23 7.25 12.19 2.57
N ILE A 24 6.82 12.66 3.74
CA ILE A 24 5.57 13.42 3.88
C ILE A 24 5.64 14.72 3.06
N ALA A 25 6.75 15.46 3.13
CA ALA A 25 6.91 16.68 2.33
C ALA A 25 6.92 16.39 0.82
N ALA A 26 7.57 15.30 0.40
CA ALA A 26 7.63 14.89 -1.00
C ALA A 26 6.25 14.49 -1.57
N ALA A 27 5.31 14.06 -0.72
CA ALA A 27 3.95 13.75 -1.13
C ALA A 27 3.17 14.98 -1.65
N GLU A 28 3.61 16.20 -1.33
CA GLU A 28 3.01 17.45 -1.83
C GLU A 28 3.64 17.97 -3.12
N SER A 29 4.63 17.26 -3.66
CA SER A 29 5.39 17.73 -4.83
C SER A 29 4.48 17.91 -6.06
N PRO A 30 4.70 18.95 -6.89
CA PRO A 30 4.00 19.07 -8.16
C PRO A 30 4.41 17.97 -9.17
N ALA A 31 5.58 17.35 -8.98
CA ALA A 31 6.06 16.26 -9.83
C ALA A 31 5.48 14.91 -9.37
N TRP A 32 4.69 14.28 -10.24
CA TRP A 32 4.05 12.98 -9.94
C TRP A 32 5.05 11.91 -9.49
N SER A 33 6.23 11.84 -10.14
CA SER A 33 7.24 10.82 -9.83
C SER A 33 7.82 10.95 -8.43
N VAL A 34 7.88 12.17 -7.90
CA VAL A 34 8.31 12.44 -6.52
C VAL A 34 7.23 12.00 -5.53
N ARG A 35 5.96 12.25 -5.83
CA ARG A 35 4.83 11.77 -5.02
C ARG A 35 4.73 10.24 -5.03
N ALA A 36 4.90 9.61 -6.19
CA ALA A 36 4.94 8.15 -6.31
C ALA A 36 6.07 7.53 -5.48
N ALA A 37 7.27 8.12 -5.53
CA ALA A 37 8.38 7.70 -4.68
C ALA A 37 8.10 7.91 -3.19
N ALA A 38 7.41 8.98 -2.82
CA ALA A 38 6.94 9.21 -1.45
C ALA A 38 5.94 8.13 -1.01
N GLY A 39 4.96 7.77 -1.85
CA GLY A 39 3.99 6.71 -1.58
C GLY A 39 4.66 5.37 -1.28
N ARG A 40 5.61 4.94 -2.11
CA ARG A 40 6.40 3.72 -1.85
C ARG A 40 7.15 3.76 -0.53
N ARG A 41 7.79 4.91 -0.23
CA ARG A 41 8.57 5.10 1.00
C ARG A 41 7.69 5.09 2.25
N LEU A 42 6.53 5.74 2.21
CA LEU A 42 5.56 5.77 3.30
C LEU A 42 4.93 4.40 3.52
N ALA A 43 4.61 3.67 2.44
CA ALA A 43 4.09 2.30 2.51
C ALA A 43 5.10 1.31 3.14
N ALA A 44 6.40 1.60 3.07
CA ALA A 44 7.44 0.78 3.70
C ALA A 44 7.60 1.03 5.21
N THR A 45 6.90 2.01 5.79
CA THR A 45 6.97 2.30 7.23
C THR A 45 6.36 1.17 8.05
N ARG A 46 6.87 0.94 9.28
CA ARG A 46 6.34 -0.12 10.14
C ARG A 46 4.91 0.16 10.63
N GLN A 47 4.60 1.43 10.91
CA GLN A 47 3.33 1.90 11.46
C GLN A 47 2.66 2.81 10.45
N ILE A 48 1.89 2.23 9.52
CA ILE A 48 1.24 3.00 8.47
C ILE A 48 0.12 3.90 9.01
N GLU A 49 -0.40 3.59 10.19
CA GLU A 49 -1.47 4.34 10.86
C GLU A 49 -1.06 5.79 11.12
N GLY A 50 0.23 6.04 11.39
CA GLY A 50 0.77 7.39 11.60
C GLY A 50 0.84 8.25 10.33
N VAL A 51 0.70 7.63 9.15
CA VAL A 51 0.74 8.30 7.84
C VAL A 51 -0.46 7.95 6.96
N ALA A 52 -1.52 7.39 7.55
CA ALA A 52 -2.68 6.86 6.83
C ALA A 52 -3.36 7.93 5.97
N ASP A 53 -3.50 9.15 6.46
CA ASP A 53 -4.12 10.25 5.72
C ASP A 53 -3.30 10.67 4.48
N VAL A 54 -1.96 10.63 4.59
CA VAL A 54 -1.07 10.94 3.46
C VAL A 54 -1.14 9.83 2.42
N LEU A 55 -1.08 8.57 2.85
CA LEU A 55 -1.22 7.41 1.98
C LEU A 55 -2.58 7.39 1.27
N HIS A 56 -3.66 7.69 2.00
CA HIS A 56 -5.01 7.76 1.42
C HIS A 56 -5.10 8.80 0.31
N ARG A 57 -4.49 9.98 0.52
CA ARG A 57 -4.43 11.03 -0.51
C ARG A 57 -3.63 10.62 -1.74
N LEU A 58 -2.52 9.91 -1.56
CA LEU A 58 -1.69 9.42 -2.66
C LEU A 58 -2.38 8.26 -3.42
N LEU A 59 -3.14 7.41 -2.74
CA LEU A 59 -4.00 6.41 -3.36
C LEU A 59 -5.16 7.03 -4.15
N LEU A 60 -5.50 8.29 -3.88
CA LEU A 60 -6.54 9.05 -4.56
C LEU A 60 -5.95 10.23 -5.34
N ASP A 61 -4.70 10.10 -5.80
CA ASP A 61 -4.03 11.19 -6.52
C ASP A 61 -4.80 11.53 -7.80
N ALA A 62 -5.49 12.67 -7.76
CA ALA A 62 -6.36 13.12 -8.83
C ALA A 62 -5.60 13.65 -10.05
N GLN A 63 -4.27 13.81 -9.94
CA GLN A 63 -3.46 14.36 -11.02
C GLN A 63 -2.79 13.28 -11.85
N ASP A 64 -2.42 12.15 -11.25
CA ASP A 64 -1.66 11.10 -11.94
C ASP A 64 -1.91 9.70 -11.33
N THR A 65 -2.47 8.80 -12.14
CA THR A 65 -2.74 7.41 -11.72
C THR A 65 -1.48 6.58 -11.49
N GLY A 66 -0.31 7.02 -11.95
CA GLY A 66 0.97 6.41 -11.62
C GLY A 66 1.32 6.53 -10.13
N VAL A 67 0.91 7.63 -9.47
CA VAL A 67 1.05 7.78 -8.01
C VAL A 67 0.13 6.80 -7.29
N THR A 68 -1.10 6.65 -7.76
CA THR A 68 -2.08 5.69 -7.24
C THR A 68 -1.55 4.26 -7.36
N SER A 69 -1.10 3.86 -8.55
CA SER A 69 -0.52 2.54 -8.84
C SER A 69 0.66 2.24 -7.92
N ASP A 70 1.71 3.07 -7.94
CA ASP A 70 2.94 2.82 -7.17
C ASP A 70 2.69 2.75 -5.66
N THR A 71 1.74 3.55 -5.14
CA THR A 71 1.37 3.53 -3.72
C THR A 71 0.59 2.27 -3.38
N ALA A 72 -0.40 1.89 -4.21
CA ALA A 72 -1.21 0.70 -4.00
C ALA A 72 -0.36 -0.58 -4.09
N SER A 73 0.48 -0.73 -5.14
CA SER A 73 1.32 -1.91 -5.28
C SER A 73 2.29 -2.05 -4.10
N ALA A 74 2.85 -0.94 -3.59
CA ALA A 74 3.73 -0.96 -2.42
C ALA A 74 2.99 -1.36 -1.13
N LEU A 75 1.75 -0.91 -0.94
CA LEU A 75 0.92 -1.32 0.20
C LEU A 75 0.50 -2.79 0.12
N LEU A 76 0.15 -3.30 -1.07
CA LEU A 76 -0.19 -4.71 -1.27
C LEU A 76 1.03 -5.61 -1.08
N ALA A 77 2.22 -5.17 -1.50
CA ALA A 77 3.48 -5.90 -1.33
C ALA A 77 3.86 -6.12 0.14
N ARG A 78 3.28 -5.37 1.09
CA ARG A 78 3.45 -5.59 2.53
C ARG A 78 2.86 -6.93 2.99
N ARG A 79 1.86 -7.43 2.26
CA ARG A 79 1.09 -8.64 2.62
C ARG A 79 0.59 -8.61 4.07
N ASP A 80 0.09 -7.47 4.52
CA ASP A 80 -0.53 -7.33 5.82
C ASP A 80 -1.93 -6.72 5.72
N LEU A 81 -2.69 -6.86 6.81
CA LEU A 81 -4.07 -6.35 6.87
C LEU A 81 -4.11 -4.84 6.70
N ALA A 82 -3.11 -4.13 7.25
CA ALA A 82 -3.08 -2.68 7.25
C ALA A 82 -2.93 -2.13 5.81
N GLY A 83 -2.00 -2.69 5.04
CA GLY A 83 -1.78 -2.32 3.64
C GLY A 83 -2.98 -2.64 2.75
N LEU A 84 -3.50 -3.88 2.83
CA LEU A 84 -4.69 -4.27 2.06
C LEU A 84 -5.89 -3.38 2.42
N ARG A 85 -6.13 -3.17 3.72
CA ARG A 85 -7.23 -2.32 4.19
C ARG A 85 -7.15 -0.90 3.63
N ALA A 86 -5.96 -0.29 3.58
CA ALA A 86 -5.79 1.06 3.05
C ALA A 86 -6.21 1.15 1.57
N VAL A 87 -5.83 0.15 0.76
CA VAL A 87 -6.20 0.08 -0.66
C VAL A 87 -7.71 -0.16 -0.84
N LEU A 88 -8.31 -1.06 -0.05
CA LEU A 88 -9.77 -1.28 -0.09
C LEU A 88 -10.53 -0.01 0.30
N ALA A 89 -10.10 0.69 1.36
CA ALA A 89 -10.71 1.92 1.79
C ALA A 89 -10.64 3.00 0.68
N ALA A 90 -9.49 3.20 0.06
CA ALA A 90 -9.38 4.11 -1.08
C ALA A 90 -10.29 3.70 -2.25
N ARG A 91 -10.37 2.40 -2.56
CA ARG A 91 -11.22 1.91 -3.65
C ARG A 91 -12.70 2.22 -3.45
N THR A 92 -13.18 2.21 -2.20
CA THR A 92 -14.60 2.46 -1.89
C THR A 92 -15.04 3.90 -2.08
N VAL A 93 -14.10 4.86 -1.99
CA VAL A 93 -14.40 6.30 -2.07
C VAL A 93 -13.89 6.97 -3.35
N ALA A 94 -13.10 6.26 -4.16
CA ALA A 94 -12.59 6.76 -5.43
C ALA A 94 -13.74 7.13 -6.38
N SER A 95 -13.96 8.43 -6.56
CA SER A 95 -15.02 8.97 -7.41
C SER A 95 -14.57 9.24 -8.84
N ASP A 96 -13.26 9.47 -9.05
CA ASP A 96 -12.68 9.58 -10.38
C ASP A 96 -12.56 8.18 -11.01
N GLN A 97 -13.00 8.06 -12.26
CA GLN A 97 -13.03 6.77 -12.96
C GLN A 97 -11.62 6.22 -13.18
N GLY A 98 -10.64 7.07 -13.52
CA GLY A 98 -9.27 6.63 -13.76
C GLY A 98 -8.61 6.10 -12.50
N THR A 99 -8.75 6.82 -11.38
CA THR A 99 -8.29 6.35 -10.07
C THR A 99 -9.00 5.06 -9.64
N ALA A 100 -10.32 4.98 -9.80
CA ALA A 100 -11.09 3.79 -9.42
C ALA A 100 -10.73 2.54 -10.23
N ASP A 101 -10.50 2.70 -11.54
CA ASP A 101 -10.05 1.64 -12.45
C ASP A 101 -8.62 1.20 -12.12
N GLN A 102 -7.72 2.15 -11.83
CA GLN A 102 -6.36 1.81 -11.41
C GLN A 102 -6.35 1.01 -10.10
N LEU A 103 -7.08 1.47 -9.07
CA LEU A 103 -7.17 0.73 -7.79
C LEU A 103 -7.80 -0.65 -7.97
N ALA A 104 -8.79 -0.80 -8.86
CA ALA A 104 -9.34 -2.11 -9.19
C ALA A 104 -8.30 -3.01 -9.87
N ALA A 105 -7.52 -2.47 -10.82
CA ALA A 105 -6.47 -3.22 -11.51
C ALA A 105 -5.41 -3.73 -10.54
N GLU A 106 -4.94 -2.91 -9.59
CA GLU A 106 -3.95 -3.35 -8.59
C GLU A 106 -4.47 -4.50 -7.71
N LEU A 107 -5.76 -4.49 -7.36
CA LEU A 107 -6.39 -5.55 -6.56
C LEU A 107 -6.66 -6.83 -7.37
N ASP A 108 -7.16 -6.69 -8.60
CA ASP A 108 -7.53 -7.81 -9.46
C ASP A 108 -6.29 -8.48 -10.10
N CYS A 109 -5.21 -7.73 -10.31
CA CYS A 109 -3.94 -8.23 -10.85
C CYS A 109 -2.88 -8.50 -9.76
N ASP A 110 -3.26 -8.55 -8.47
CA ASP A 110 -2.32 -8.91 -7.40
C ASP A 110 -1.68 -10.27 -7.74
N PRO A 111 -0.33 -10.35 -7.85
CA PRO A 111 0.34 -11.56 -8.33
C PRO A 111 0.13 -12.76 -7.42
N ARG A 112 -0.30 -12.55 -6.16
CA ARG A 112 -0.66 -13.63 -5.23
C ARG A 112 -1.83 -14.47 -5.74
N TRP A 113 -2.70 -13.93 -6.61
CA TRP A 113 -3.74 -14.72 -7.25
C TRP A 113 -3.22 -15.83 -8.16
N ALA A 114 -2.01 -15.69 -8.70
CA ALA A 114 -1.42 -16.66 -9.62
C ALA A 114 -0.80 -17.88 -8.90
N THR A 115 -0.61 -17.84 -7.57
CA THR A 115 0.06 -18.91 -6.81
C THR A 115 -0.84 -19.43 -5.69
N GLY A 116 -0.78 -20.75 -5.43
CA GLY A 116 -1.68 -21.37 -4.45
C GLY A 116 -1.54 -20.81 -3.03
N GLN A 117 -0.34 -20.93 -2.45
CA GLN A 117 -0.12 -20.54 -1.05
C GLN A 117 -0.27 -19.03 -0.79
N ASP A 118 0.17 -18.16 -1.72
CA ASP A 118 0.00 -16.72 -1.53
C ASP A 118 -1.46 -16.29 -1.77
N GLY A 119 -2.19 -16.98 -2.65
CA GLY A 119 -3.62 -16.79 -2.83
C GLY A 119 -4.42 -17.13 -1.57
N ASP A 120 -4.07 -18.23 -0.89
CA ASP A 120 -4.67 -18.60 0.40
C ASP A 120 -4.43 -17.52 1.47
N GLU A 121 -3.22 -16.95 1.53
CA GLU A 121 -2.90 -15.84 2.43
C GLU A 121 -3.80 -14.62 2.16
N LEU A 122 -3.95 -14.22 0.90
CA LEU A 122 -4.82 -13.10 0.51
C LEU A 122 -6.29 -13.39 0.82
N ILE A 123 -6.75 -14.63 0.62
CA ILE A 123 -8.11 -15.06 1.00
C ILE A 123 -8.32 -14.91 2.50
N VAL A 124 -7.35 -15.32 3.32
CA VAL A 124 -7.42 -15.17 4.79
C VAL A 124 -7.48 -13.69 5.17
N GLN A 125 -6.70 -12.83 4.52
CA GLN A 125 -6.74 -11.38 4.75
C GLN A 125 -8.11 -10.79 4.41
N LEU A 126 -8.64 -11.10 3.23
CA LEU A 126 -9.97 -10.64 2.80
C LEU A 126 -11.09 -11.16 3.71
N ARG A 127 -11.04 -12.42 4.15
CA ARG A 127 -12.00 -12.97 5.13
C ARG A 127 -11.93 -12.24 6.46
N THR A 128 -10.74 -11.83 6.88
CA THR A 128 -10.57 -11.02 8.10
C THR A 128 -11.19 -9.64 7.92
N LEU A 129 -10.94 -8.97 6.78
CA LEU A 129 -11.50 -7.66 6.46
C LEU A 129 -13.02 -7.70 6.16
N ALA A 130 -13.58 -8.87 5.84
CA ALA A 130 -15.03 -9.06 5.77
C ALA A 130 -15.74 -8.94 7.13
N ALA A 131 -14.99 -8.80 8.23
CA ALA A 131 -15.50 -8.44 9.55
C ALA A 131 -15.07 -7.03 10.00
N ASP A 132 -14.52 -6.20 9.09
CA ASP A 132 -14.06 -4.85 9.44
C ASP A 132 -15.20 -3.98 9.98
N ARG A 133 -14.87 -3.12 10.93
CA ARG A 133 -15.79 -2.17 11.57
C ARG A 133 -16.37 -1.19 10.55
N ASP A 134 -15.61 -0.88 9.51
CA ASP A 134 -15.99 0.00 8.43
C ASP A 134 -16.83 -0.79 7.40
N PRO A 135 -18.10 -0.40 7.18
CA PRO A 135 -18.97 -1.10 6.26
C PRO A 135 -18.47 -1.11 4.82
N ASP A 136 -17.78 -0.07 4.38
CA ASP A 136 -17.37 0.06 2.98
C ASP A 136 -16.18 -0.87 2.70
N VAL A 137 -15.19 -0.89 3.59
CA VAL A 137 -14.09 -1.87 3.52
C VAL A 137 -14.60 -3.30 3.59
N ARG A 138 -15.54 -3.58 4.50
CA ARG A 138 -16.14 -4.90 4.64
C ARG A 138 -16.84 -5.35 3.36
N ASN A 139 -17.65 -4.48 2.76
CA ASN A 139 -18.39 -4.79 1.54
C ASN A 139 -17.44 -4.99 0.35
N GLU A 140 -16.40 -4.17 0.23
CA GLU A 140 -15.39 -4.34 -0.82
C GLU A 140 -14.61 -5.66 -0.65
N ALA A 141 -14.24 -6.03 0.58
CA ALA A 141 -13.59 -7.31 0.85
C ALA A 141 -14.48 -8.51 0.46
N LEU A 142 -15.77 -8.45 0.79
CA LEU A 142 -16.76 -9.45 0.40
C LEU A 142 -16.91 -9.52 -1.13
N LEU A 143 -16.97 -8.39 -1.82
CA LEU A 143 -17.05 -8.33 -3.27
C LEU A 143 -15.87 -9.08 -3.90
N ARG A 144 -14.64 -8.83 -3.43
CA ARG A 144 -13.45 -9.52 -3.94
C ARG A 144 -13.51 -11.02 -3.69
N LEU A 145 -13.95 -11.46 -2.50
CA LEU A 145 -14.14 -12.89 -2.21
C LEU A 145 -15.16 -13.58 -3.13
N THR A 146 -16.21 -12.86 -3.59
CA THR A 146 -17.19 -13.45 -4.51
C THR A 146 -16.64 -13.71 -5.90
N ARG A 147 -15.62 -12.96 -6.33
CA ARG A 147 -14.97 -13.10 -7.65
C ARG A 147 -14.00 -14.28 -7.74
N LEU A 148 -13.70 -14.93 -6.61
CA LEU A 148 -12.82 -16.11 -6.53
C LEU A 148 -13.56 -17.44 -6.71
N ARG A 149 -14.85 -17.39 -7.03
CA ARG A 149 -15.71 -18.57 -7.20
C ARG A 149 -15.78 -19.02 -8.65
#